data_AF-A0A952FF83-F1
#
_entry.id   AF-A0A952FF83-F1
#
_cell.length_a   1.000
_cell.length_b   1.000
_cell.length_c   1.000
_cell.angle_alpha   90.00
_cell.angle_beta   90.00
_cell.angle_gamma   90.00
#
_symmetry.space_group_name_H-M   'P 1'
#
loop_
_entity.id
_entity.type
_entity.pdbx_description
1 polymer ?
#
loop_
_entity_poly.entity_id
_entity_poly.type
_entity_poly.pdbx_seq_one_letter_code
_entity_poly.pdbx_strand_id
1 'polypeptide(L)'
;MRGILAAAANAPVRLVKREEVGAAGAAMVAALSLGILPDIDAACARWVTPLLAEAEAPDPDLVAQYDRLFPQYRASYRSLRPVWHALEDLRTRG
;
A
#
# COMPACT_ATOMS: atom_id res chain seq x y z
N MET A 1 -9.04 0.07 10.93
CA MET A 1 -7.77 -0.22 10.22
C MET A 1 -7.33 0.91 9.28
N ARG A 2 -8.26 1.62 8.62
CA ARG A 2 -7.93 2.72 7.68
C ARG A 2 -7.20 3.91 8.34
N GLY A 3 -7.72 4.44 9.44
CA GLY A 3 -7.04 5.49 10.21
C GLY A 3 -5.64 5.12 10.69
N ILE A 4 -5.39 3.84 11.03
CA ILE A 4 -4.04 3.34 11.37
C ILE A 4 -3.09 3.45 10.17
N LEU A 5 -3.53 3.01 8.98
CA LEU A 5 -2.72 3.09 7.77
C LEU A 5 -2.46 4.54 7.35
N ALA A 6 -3.47 5.41 7.44
CA ALA A 6 -3.32 6.83 7.16
C ALA A 6 -2.30 7.48 8.11
N ALA A 7 -2.42 7.20 9.41
CA ALA A 7 -1.51 7.75 10.42
C ALA A 7 -0.08 7.21 10.28
N ALA A 8 0.09 5.90 10.07
CA ALA A 8 1.40 5.30 9.91
C ALA A 8 2.12 5.75 8.63
N ALA A 9 1.38 6.04 7.56
CA ALA A 9 1.92 6.60 6.31
C ALA A 9 2.01 8.14 6.31
N ASN A 10 1.41 8.80 7.31
CA ASN A 10 1.18 10.24 7.36
C ASN A 10 0.63 10.80 6.03
N ALA A 11 -0.38 10.13 5.48
CA ALA A 11 -0.96 10.46 4.19
C ALA A 11 -2.46 10.10 4.12
N PRO A 12 -3.28 10.87 3.37
CA PRO A 12 -4.67 10.51 3.17
C PRO A 12 -4.82 9.16 2.46
N VAL A 13 -5.77 8.34 2.91
CA VAL A 13 -6.05 7.02 2.31
C VAL A 13 -7.45 6.96 1.74
N ARG A 14 -7.60 6.25 0.62
CA ARG A 14 -8.87 6.09 -0.08
C ARG A 14 -9.16 4.62 -0.30
N LEU A 15 -10.44 4.25 -0.20
CA LEU A 15 -10.90 2.93 -0.62
C LEU A 15 -11.23 2.95 -2.11
N VAL A 16 -10.92 1.86 -2.79
CA VAL A 16 -11.36 1.59 -4.16
C VAL A 16 -12.53 0.62 -4.07
N LYS A 17 -13.72 1.02 -4.51
CA LYS A 17 -14.92 0.17 -4.57
C LYS A 17 -14.88 -0.72 -5.82
N ARG A 18 -13.90 -1.61 -5.89
CA ARG A 18 -13.71 -2.55 -6.99
C ARG A 18 -13.13 -3.85 -6.45
N GLU A 19 -13.78 -4.97 -6.74
CA GLU A 19 -13.30 -6.29 -6.34
C GLU A 19 -12.05 -6.69 -7.13
N GLU A 20 -12.06 -6.47 -8.45
CA GLU A 20 -10.97 -6.87 -9.35
C GLU A 20 -10.17 -5.68 -9.89
N VAL A 21 -9.22 -5.20 -9.08
CA VAL A 21 -8.29 -4.11 -9.44
C VAL A 21 -7.22 -4.59 -10.43
N GLY A 22 -6.79 -5.85 -10.35
CA GLY A 22 -5.78 -6.42 -11.24
C GLY A 22 -6.26 -6.51 -12.70
N ALA A 23 -7.45 -7.07 -12.92
CA ALA A 23 -8.07 -7.13 -14.24
C ALA A 23 -8.34 -5.74 -14.82
N ALA A 24 -8.69 -4.77 -13.97
CA ALA A 24 -8.83 -3.37 -14.36
C ALA A 24 -7.56 -2.82 -15.01
N GLY A 25 -6.43 -3.02 -14.35
CA GLY A 25 -5.14 -2.55 -14.82
C GLY A 25 -4.76 -3.19 -16.15
N ALA A 26 -4.98 -4.50 -16.29
CA ALA A 26 -4.74 -5.21 -17.56
C ALA A 26 -5.58 -4.63 -18.71
N ALA A 27 -6.87 -4.36 -18.46
CA ALA A 27 -7.74 -3.73 -19.45
C ALA A 27 -7.31 -2.28 -19.79
N MET A 28 -6.84 -1.51 -18.82
CA MET A 28 -6.28 -0.16 -19.03
C MET A 28 -5.08 -0.22 -19.98
N VAL A 29 -4.11 -1.10 -19.70
CA VAL A 29 -2.92 -1.26 -20.55
C VAL A 29 -3.32 -1.67 -21.97
N ALA A 30 -4.24 -2.63 -22.13
CA ALA A 30 -4.71 -3.04 -23.45
C ALA A 30 -5.40 -1.89 -24.21
N ALA A 31 -6.26 -1.13 -23.54
CA ALA A 31 -6.97 0.00 -24.14
C ALA A 31 -6.03 1.13 -24.62
N LEU A 32 -4.95 1.39 -23.87
CA LEU A 32 -3.92 2.34 -24.27
C LEU A 32 -3.12 1.84 -25.47
N SER A 33 -2.65 0.58 -25.43
CA SER A 33 -1.88 -0.03 -26.51
C SER A 33 -2.65 -0.13 -27.83
N LEU A 34 -3.98 -0.26 -27.75
CA LEU A 34 -4.86 -0.28 -28.91
C LEU A 34 -5.35 1.12 -29.35
N GLY A 35 -4.93 2.18 -28.66
CA GLY A 35 -5.36 3.56 -28.95
C GLY A 35 -6.84 3.84 -28.67
N ILE A 36 -7.51 2.98 -27.91
CA ILE A 36 -8.93 3.14 -27.50
C ILE A 36 -9.05 4.28 -26.49
N LEU A 37 -8.07 4.40 -25.61
CA LEU A 37 -7.92 5.53 -24.69
C LEU A 37 -6.64 6.29 -25.05
N PRO A 38 -6.66 7.63 -25.00
CA PRO A 38 -5.54 8.44 -25.46
C PRO A 38 -4.35 8.42 -24.50
N ASP A 39 -4.60 8.31 -23.20
CA ASP A 39 -3.60 8.35 -22.13
C ASP A 39 -4.12 7.71 -20.84
N ILE A 40 -3.19 7.56 -19.88
CA ILE A 40 -3.49 6.95 -18.58
C ILE A 40 -4.47 7.79 -17.76
N ASP A 41 -4.50 9.11 -17.95
CA ASP A 41 -5.39 10.02 -17.21
C ASP A 41 -6.85 9.81 -17.63
N ALA A 42 -7.11 9.65 -18.93
CA ALA A 42 -8.42 9.29 -19.47
C ALA A 42 -8.87 7.91 -18.95
N ALA A 43 -7.95 6.95 -18.85
CA ALA A 43 -8.24 5.64 -18.27
C ALA A 43 -8.58 5.72 -16.77
N CYS A 44 -7.82 6.52 -16.01
CA CYS A 44 -8.07 6.77 -14.59
C CYS A 44 -9.39 7.50 -14.36
N ALA A 45 -9.70 8.54 -15.14
CA ALA A 45 -10.95 9.28 -15.06
C ALA A 45 -12.16 8.38 -15.34
N ARG A 46 -12.01 7.43 -16.28
CA ARG A 46 -13.09 6.53 -16.68
C ARG A 46 -13.28 5.34 -15.74
N TRP A 47 -12.20 4.72 -15.27
CA TRP A 47 -12.26 3.39 -14.63
C TRP A 47 -11.71 3.32 -13.21
N VAL A 48 -11.06 4.39 -12.71
CA VAL A 48 -10.49 4.43 -11.35
C VAL A 48 -11.23 5.46 -10.50
N THR A 49 -11.16 6.73 -10.87
CA THR A 49 -11.68 7.88 -10.10
C THR A 49 -13.13 7.71 -9.64
N PRO A 50 -14.08 7.23 -10.49
CA PRO A 50 -15.48 7.04 -10.07
C PRO A 50 -15.67 6.00 -8.97
N LEU A 51 -14.70 5.09 -8.79
CA LEU A 51 -14.74 4.02 -7.80
C LEU A 51 -13.99 4.39 -6.52
N LEU A 52 -13.29 5.52 -6.49
CA LEU A 52 -12.58 5.98 -5.30
C LEU A 52 -13.56 6.62 -4.32
N ALA A 53 -13.59 6.10 -3.09
CA ALA A 53 -14.29 6.74 -1.99
C ALA A 53 -13.61 8.07 -1.59
N GLU A 54 -14.25 8.79 -0.67
CA GLU A 54 -13.69 9.97 -0.03
C GLU A 54 -12.37 9.63 0.69
N ALA A 55 -11.45 10.60 0.68
CA ALA A 55 -10.18 10.47 1.36
C ALA A 55 -10.35 10.60 2.88
N GLU A 56 -9.81 9.65 3.61
CA GLU A 56 -9.71 9.70 5.07
C GLU A 56 -8.37 10.33 5.42
N ALA A 57 -8.41 11.49 6.08
CA ALA A 57 -7.22 12.19 6.55
C ALA A 57 -6.57 11.44 7.73
N PRO A 58 -5.24 11.53 7.88
CA PRO A 58 -4.56 10.97 9.04
C PRO A 58 -4.95 11.72 10.32
N ASP A 59 -5.18 10.97 11.40
CA ASP A 59 -5.34 11.54 12.74
C ASP A 59 -3.96 12.00 13.26
N PRO A 60 -3.78 13.30 13.58
CA PRO A 60 -2.49 13.86 13.98
C PRO A 60 -1.93 13.24 15.28
N ASP A 61 -2.80 12.82 16.21
CA ASP A 61 -2.34 12.21 17.46
C ASP A 61 -1.78 10.80 17.20
N LEU A 62 -2.42 10.06 16.29
CA LEU A 62 -1.93 8.76 15.84
C LEU A 62 -0.65 8.89 15.01
N VAL A 63 -0.52 9.92 14.16
CA VAL A 63 0.72 10.20 13.41
C VAL A 63 1.87 10.39 14.41
N ALA A 64 1.70 11.26 15.40
CA ALA A 64 2.72 11.51 16.42
C ALA A 64 3.06 10.26 17.24
N GLN A 65 2.10 9.35 17.42
CA GLN A 65 2.35 8.06 18.05
C GLN A 65 3.18 7.14 17.15
N TYR A 66 2.80 6.97 15.88
CA TYR A 66 3.52 6.12 14.93
C TYR A 66 4.93 6.63 14.62
N ASP A 67 5.13 7.94 14.54
CA ASP A 67 6.44 8.56 14.35
C ASP A 67 7.42 8.21 15.49
N ARG A 68 6.92 8.12 16.73
CA ARG A 68 7.72 7.69 17.89
C ARG A 68 8.01 6.19 17.88
N LEU A 69 7.07 5.38 17.42
CA LEU A 69 7.17 3.92 17.43
C LEU A 69 8.02 3.37 16.28
N PHE A 70 7.95 3.98 15.10
CA PHE A 70 8.56 3.46 13.88
C PHE A 70 10.09 3.25 13.97
N PRO A 71 10.88 4.16 14.58
CA PRO A 71 12.31 3.93 14.77
C PRO A 71 12.62 2.68 15.61
N GLN A 72 11.83 2.43 16.66
CA GLN A 72 12.00 1.24 17.51
C GLN A 72 11.62 -0.03 16.76
N TYR A 73 10.48 -0.03 16.06
CA TYR A 73 10.09 -1.14 15.17
C TYR A 73 11.22 -1.46 14.17
N ARG A 74 11.78 -0.44 13.51
CA ARG A 74 12.85 -0.60 12.52
C ARG A 74 14.12 -1.15 13.15
N ALA A 75 14.49 -0.71 14.34
CA ALA A 75 15.63 -1.23 15.08
C ALA A 75 15.42 -2.72 15.41
N SER A 76 14.28 -3.08 16.02
CA SER A 76 13.95 -4.46 16.36
C SER A 76 13.93 -5.37 15.13
N TYR A 77 13.30 -4.94 14.03
CA TYR A 77 13.25 -5.70 12.78
C TYR A 77 14.65 -6.02 12.25
N ARG A 78 15.58 -5.06 12.31
CA ARG A 78 16.97 -5.24 11.88
C ARG A 78 17.74 -6.16 12.81
N SER A 79 17.59 -5.99 14.12
CA SER A 79 18.29 -6.79 15.12
C SER A 79 17.85 -8.26 15.12
N LEU A 80 16.59 -8.54 14.78
CA LEU A 80 16.07 -9.91 14.73
C LEU A 80 16.48 -10.67 13.47
N ARG A 81 16.80 -9.98 12.37
CA ARG A 81 17.21 -10.62 11.11
C ARG A 81 18.32 -11.68 11.28
N PRO A 82 19.47 -11.41 11.92
CA PRO A 82 20.50 -12.44 12.12
C PRO A 82 20.03 -13.61 13.00
N VAL A 83 19.16 -13.36 13.98
CA VAL A 83 18.59 -14.42 14.83
C VAL A 83 17.74 -15.37 13.98
N TRP A 84 16.92 -14.84 13.08
CA TRP A 84 16.11 -15.66 12.17
C TRP A 84 16.96 -16.50 11.23
N HIS A 85 18.04 -15.94 10.67
CA HIS A 85 18.97 -16.71 9.83
C HIS A 85 19.66 -17.83 10.61
N ALA A 86 20.09 -17.57 11.85
CA ALA A 86 20.70 -18.61 12.69
C ALA A 86 19.72 -19.76 12.99
N LEU A 87 18.44 -19.45 13.25
CA LEU A 87 17.41 -20.46 13.46
C LEU A 87 17.13 -21.30 12.19
N GLU A 88 17.15 -20.68 11.02
CA GLU A 88 17.02 -21.37 9.74
C GLU A 88 18.20 -22.31 9.46
N ASP A 89 19.43 -21.86 9.72
CA ASP A 89 20.64 -22.68 9.58
C ASP A 89 20.58 -23.92 10.48
N LEU A 90 20.10 -23.78 11.71
CA LEU A 90 19.91 -24.92 12.63
C LEU A 90 18.84 -25.89 12.14
N ARG A 91 17.75 -25.38 11.54
CA ARG A 91 16.68 -26.21 10.97
C ARG A 91 17.13 -27.02 9.76
N THR A 92 18.03 -26.49 8.94
CA THR A 92 18.48 -27.13 7.69
C THR A 92 19.66 -28.09 7.88
N ARG A 93 20.35 -28.01 9.02
CA ARG A 93 21.50 -28.88 9.38
C ARG A 93 21.13 -30.08 10.26
N GLY A 94 19.88 -30.19 10.72
CA GLY A 94 19.33 -31.37 11.40
C GLY A 94 18.49 -32.20 10.45
#